data_AF-A0A1W2BRU2-F1
#
_entry.id   AF-A0A1W2BRU2-F1
#
_cell.length_a   1.000
_cell.length_b   1.000
_cell.length_c   1.000
_cell.angle_alpha   90.00
_cell.angle_beta   90.00
_cell.angle_gamma   90.00
#
_symmetry.space_group_name_H-M   'P 1'
#
loop_
_entity.id
_entity.type
_entity.pdbx_description
1 polymer ?
#
loop_
_entity_poly.entity_id
_entity_poly.type
_entity_poly.pdbx_seq_one_letter_code
_entity_poly.pdbx_strand_id
1 'polypeptide(L)'
;MKKYLLMMSLATLGAMVTQSAVAIPPPSCTDTYSSSSRTDNRIYAGLSWQLNGSNGFVPDIIFGARSLNVNSDNAVSGADFNIRLLIKKDVSLDSVKLSYVGGSRNLLGNAGLGYSFTNTGIFATAAAQSAFSRLGADYQFGSERFTPYLEGNTLYSPNEEPSRVTAMCSTPI
;
A
#
# COMPACT_ATOMS: atom_id res chain seq x y z
N MET A 1 -8.11 -31.69 -62.17
CA MET A 1 -7.42 -31.11 -63.35
C MET A 1 -8.35 -30.12 -64.04
N LYS A 2 -7.78 -29.07 -64.64
CA LYS A 2 -8.36 -28.05 -65.54
C LYS A 2 -9.01 -26.79 -64.92
N LYS A 3 -8.20 -25.73 -65.02
CA LYS A 3 -8.50 -24.28 -64.98
C LYS A 3 -9.16 -23.85 -66.29
N TYR A 4 -10.10 -22.89 -66.24
CA TYR A 4 -10.40 -21.82 -67.23
C TYR A 4 -11.28 -20.79 -66.48
N LEU A 5 -10.90 -19.54 -66.19
CA LEU A 5 -10.45 -18.38 -66.97
C LEU A 5 -11.59 -17.61 -67.67
N LEU A 6 -11.80 -16.39 -67.15
CA LEU A 6 -12.17 -15.10 -67.80
C LEU A 6 -13.63 -14.66 -68.07
N MET A 7 -13.89 -13.44 -67.56
CA MET A 7 -14.64 -12.30 -68.14
C MET A 7 -16.16 -12.44 -68.34
N MET A 8 -17.01 -11.43 -68.11
CA MET A 8 -16.84 -10.02 -68.44
C MET A 8 -17.86 -9.17 -67.66
N SER A 9 -17.38 -8.06 -67.11
CA SER A 9 -18.12 -7.03 -66.39
C SER A 9 -18.89 -6.10 -67.32
N LEU A 10 -20.15 -5.79 -67.00
CA LEU A 10 -20.85 -4.63 -67.54
C LEU A 10 -21.83 -4.11 -66.48
N ALA A 11 -21.46 -3.04 -65.76
CA ALA A 11 -22.38 -2.33 -64.89
C ALA A 11 -22.15 -0.82 -65.07
N THR A 12 -23.24 -0.20 -65.49
CA THR A 12 -23.41 1.19 -65.93
C THR A 12 -23.18 2.21 -64.83
N LEU A 13 -22.62 3.34 -65.26
CA LEU A 13 -22.27 4.53 -64.51
C LEU A 13 -23.53 5.32 -64.10
N GLY A 14 -23.79 5.46 -62.80
CA GLY A 14 -24.79 6.39 -62.25
C GLY A 14 -24.10 7.38 -61.32
N ALA A 15 -23.91 8.62 -61.76
CA ALA A 15 -23.31 9.67 -60.95
C ALA A 15 -24.35 10.21 -59.95
N MET A 16 -24.25 9.81 -58.68
CA MET A 16 -24.91 10.51 -57.57
C MET A 16 -24.00 11.60 -57.05
N VAL A 17 -24.48 12.84 -57.08
CA VAL A 17 -23.85 13.99 -56.41
C VAL A 17 -24.08 13.84 -54.91
N THR A 18 -23.04 13.52 -54.15
CA THR A 18 -23.07 13.48 -52.69
C THR A 18 -22.68 14.85 -52.13
N GLN A 19 -23.62 15.47 -51.42
CA GLN A 19 -23.39 16.71 -50.69
C GLN A 19 -22.53 16.40 -49.45
N SER A 20 -21.33 16.96 -49.39
CA SER A 20 -20.41 16.77 -48.25
C SER A 20 -20.88 17.61 -47.07
N ALA A 21 -21.61 17.00 -46.14
CA ALA A 21 -21.80 17.60 -44.82
C ALA A 21 -20.45 17.55 -44.08
N VAL A 22 -19.91 18.72 -43.73
CA VAL A 22 -18.74 18.81 -42.84
C VAL A 22 -19.21 18.33 -41.46
N ALA A 23 -18.88 17.10 -41.11
CA ALA A 23 -19.13 16.57 -39.78
C ALA A 23 -18.18 17.24 -38.78
N ILE A 24 -18.71 18.12 -37.94
CA ILE A 24 -17.98 18.62 -36.77
C ILE A 24 -17.81 17.41 -35.83
N PRO A 25 -16.57 16.97 -35.52
CA PRO A 25 -16.39 15.86 -34.60
C PRO A 25 -16.93 16.25 -33.22
N PRO A 26 -17.60 15.32 -32.51
CA PRO A 26 -18.06 15.59 -31.15
C PRO A 26 -16.87 15.95 -30.25
N PRO A 27 -17.07 16.82 -29.24
CA PRO A 27 -16.01 17.15 -28.28
C PRO A 27 -15.47 15.86 -27.66
N SER A 28 -14.18 15.61 -27.83
CA SER A 28 -13.50 14.47 -27.20
C SER A 28 -13.08 14.86 -25.79
N CYS A 29 -13.81 14.37 -24.79
CA CYS A 29 -13.38 14.46 -23.41
C CYS A 29 -12.19 13.53 -23.20
N THR A 30 -11.07 14.06 -22.72
CA THR A 30 -9.97 13.23 -22.23
C THR A 30 -10.04 13.21 -20.72
N ASP A 31 -10.35 12.05 -20.15
CA ASP A 31 -10.25 11.84 -18.71
C ASP A 31 -8.77 11.87 -18.32
N THR A 32 -8.32 12.99 -17.73
CA THR A 32 -7.00 13.06 -17.13
C THR A 32 -7.10 12.47 -15.73
N TYR A 33 -6.63 11.25 -15.56
CA TYR A 33 -6.43 10.65 -14.23
C TYR A 33 -5.24 11.33 -13.57
N SER A 34 -5.50 12.33 -12.72
CA SER A 34 -4.44 12.89 -11.87
C SER A 34 -4.20 11.93 -10.71
N SER A 35 -3.01 11.32 -10.65
CA SER A 35 -2.59 10.55 -9.49
C SER A 35 -2.46 11.50 -8.28
N SER A 36 -3.39 11.36 -7.33
CA SER A 36 -3.30 12.06 -6.05
C SER A 36 -2.62 11.13 -5.05
N SER A 37 -1.58 11.62 -4.40
CA SER A 37 -0.94 10.95 -3.27
C SER A 37 -1.25 11.72 -2.00
N ARG A 38 -1.57 11.01 -0.93
CA ARG A 38 -1.76 11.60 0.39
C ARG A 38 -0.78 11.01 1.36
N THR A 39 -0.14 11.89 2.14
CA THR A 39 0.68 11.49 3.27
C THR A 39 -0.18 11.44 4.53
N ASP A 40 -0.30 10.26 5.13
CA ASP A 40 -1.03 10.00 6.36
C ASP A 40 -0.03 9.80 7.51
N ASN A 41 -0.02 10.72 8.46
CA ASN A 41 0.84 10.68 9.64
C ASN A 41 -0.01 10.34 10.87
N ARG A 42 0.35 9.28 11.58
CA ARG A 42 -0.42 8.78 12.72
C ARG A 42 0.48 8.44 13.89
N ILE A 43 0.02 8.79 15.08
CA ILE A 43 0.54 8.25 16.33
C ILE A 43 -0.38 7.13 16.80
N TYR A 44 0.16 6.13 17.48
CA TYR A 44 -0.61 5.01 17.99
C TYR A 44 -0.03 4.47 19.29
N ALA A 45 -0.89 3.77 20.02
CA ALA A 45 -0.50 2.95 21.15
C ALA A 45 -0.99 1.51 20.93
N GLY A 46 -0.36 0.57 21.61
CA GLY A 46 -0.72 -0.84 21.53
C GLY A 46 -0.14 -1.68 22.64
N LEU A 47 -0.52 -2.94 22.61
CA LEU A 47 -0.03 -4.00 23.48
C LEU A 47 0.65 -5.05 22.60
N SER A 48 1.77 -5.59 23.07
CA SER A 48 2.56 -6.60 22.37
C SER A 48 2.81 -7.82 23.24
N TRP A 49 2.44 -8.98 22.74
CA TRP A 49 2.67 -10.27 23.38
C TRP A 49 3.78 -11.01 22.64
N GLN A 50 4.84 -11.34 23.36
CA GLN A 50 5.90 -12.21 22.85
C GLN A 50 5.44 -13.68 23.00
N LEU A 51 5.28 -14.37 21.89
CA LEU A 51 4.65 -15.70 21.86
C LEU A 51 5.57 -16.82 22.38
N ASN A 52 6.87 -16.55 22.50
CA ASN A 52 7.85 -17.45 23.10
C ASN A 52 8.49 -16.85 24.37
N GLY A 53 7.85 -15.84 24.97
CA GLY A 53 8.32 -15.21 26.20
C GLY A 53 8.18 -16.14 27.40
N SER A 54 9.23 -16.21 28.23
CA SER A 54 9.21 -16.94 29.51
C SER A 54 8.40 -16.25 30.62
N ASN A 55 7.90 -15.04 30.37
CA ASN A 55 7.30 -14.17 31.38
C ASN A 55 5.77 -14.30 31.51
N GLY A 56 5.19 -15.36 30.93
CA GLY A 56 3.73 -15.57 30.89
C GLY A 56 3.03 -14.69 29.84
N PHE A 57 1.71 -14.55 29.96
CA PHE A 57 0.85 -13.79 29.04
C PHE A 57 0.75 -12.30 29.41
N VAL A 58 1.86 -11.68 29.82
CA VAL A 58 1.90 -10.24 30.16
C VAL A 58 2.29 -9.45 28.90
N PRO A 59 1.46 -8.48 28.45
CA PRO A 59 1.82 -7.64 27.32
C PRO A 59 2.82 -6.53 27.69
N ASP A 60 3.67 -6.20 26.73
CA ASP A 60 4.46 -4.97 26.70
C ASP A 60 3.64 -3.83 26.09
N ILE A 61 3.94 -2.58 26.43
CA ILE A 61 3.31 -1.39 25.82
C ILE A 61 4.10 -0.97 24.59
N ILE A 62 3.40 -0.60 23.52
CA ILE A 62 3.99 0.02 22.34
C ILE A 62 3.43 1.43 22.17
N PHE A 63 4.32 2.37 21.86
CA PHE A 63 3.98 3.66 21.29
C PHE A 63 4.69 3.83 19.96
N GLY A 64 4.00 4.33 18.95
CA GLY A 64 4.60 4.52 17.65
C GLY A 64 4.07 5.71 16.88
N ALA A 65 4.84 6.10 15.88
CA ALA A 65 4.49 7.09 14.88
C ALA A 65 4.74 6.49 13.50
N ARG A 66 3.80 6.65 12.60
CA ARG A 66 3.83 6.09 11.25
C ARG A 66 3.53 7.18 10.24
N SER A 67 4.27 7.17 9.14
CA SER A 67 4.05 8.03 7.99
C SER A 67 3.88 7.17 6.75
N LEU A 68 2.76 7.32 6.06
CA LEU A 68 2.44 6.56 4.86
C LEU A 68 2.11 7.47 3.70
N ASN A 69 2.62 7.11 2.53
CA ASN A 69 2.11 7.58 1.27
C ASN A 69 1.08 6.57 0.73
N VAL A 70 -0.13 7.04 0.48
CA VAL A 70 -1.20 6.26 -0.16
C VAL A 70 -1.38 6.80 -1.57
N ASN A 71 -1.10 5.95 -2.57
CA ASN A 71 -1.31 6.28 -3.98
C ASN A 71 -2.74 5.93 -4.41
N SER A 72 -3.20 6.56 -5.49
CA SER A 72 -4.54 6.36 -6.06
C SER A 72 -4.84 4.91 -6.48
N ASP A 73 -3.79 4.10 -6.68
CA ASP A 73 -3.90 2.67 -7.04
C ASP A 73 -3.96 1.73 -5.82
N ASN A 74 -4.32 2.23 -4.63
CA ASN A 74 -4.35 1.49 -3.36
C ASN A 74 -3.01 0.91 -2.88
N ALA A 75 -1.90 1.27 -3.53
CA ALA A 75 -0.56 0.95 -3.06
C ALA A 75 -0.20 1.86 -1.88
N VAL A 76 0.24 1.24 -0.78
CA VAL A 76 0.67 1.94 0.44
C VAL A 76 2.16 1.70 0.64
N SER A 77 2.92 2.76 0.89
CA SER A 77 4.32 2.67 1.30
C SER A 77 4.67 3.71 2.35
N GLY A 78 5.72 3.49 3.14
CA GLY A 78 6.17 4.47 4.11
C GLY A 78 7.05 3.89 5.20
N ALA A 79 7.05 4.56 6.36
CA ALA A 79 7.87 4.20 7.50
C ALA A 79 7.06 4.18 8.80
N ASP A 80 7.44 3.29 9.71
CA ASP A 80 6.89 3.13 11.05
C ASP A 80 8.04 3.16 12.06
N PHE A 81 7.98 4.08 13.00
CA PHE A 81 8.85 4.14 14.16
C PHE A 81 8.06 3.75 15.40
N ASN A 82 8.57 2.83 16.21
CA ASN A 82 7.93 2.44 17.46
C ASN A 82 8.93 2.22 18.60
N ILE A 83 8.40 2.40 19.80
CA ILE A 83 9.07 2.26 21.08
C ILE A 83 8.27 1.22 21.88
N ARG A 84 8.96 0.22 22.43
CA ARG A 84 8.38 -0.80 23.29
C ARG A 84 8.84 -0.58 24.74
N LEU A 85 7.92 -0.68 25.68
CA LEU A 85 8.16 -0.60 27.12
C LEU A 85 7.74 -1.93 27.75
N LEU A 86 8.63 -2.53 28.55
CA LEU A 86 8.26 -3.71 29.34
C LEU A 86 7.43 -3.28 30.54
N ILE A 87 6.34 -4.01 30.79
CA ILE A 87 5.61 -3.94 32.05
C ILE A 87 5.97 -5.18 32.88
N LYS A 88 6.81 -5.00 33.90
CA LYS A 88 7.01 -6.02 34.95
C LYS A 88 6.53 -5.47 36.29
N LYS A 89 7.46 -5.22 37.22
CA LYS A 89 7.20 -4.48 38.46
C LYS A 89 7.35 -2.97 38.25
N ASP A 90 8.27 -2.58 37.38
CA ASP A 90 8.51 -1.22 36.94
C ASP A 90 8.35 -1.13 35.42
N VAL A 91 8.13 0.09 34.91
CA VAL A 91 8.11 0.38 33.48
C VAL A 91 9.53 0.68 33.03
N SER A 92 10.05 -0.13 32.11
CA SER A 92 11.39 0.07 31.54
C SER A 92 11.34 0.11 30.02
N LEU A 93 12.22 0.92 29.42
CA LEU A 93 12.40 0.94 27.97
C LEU A 93 12.97 -0.40 27.50
N ASP A 94 12.24 -1.11 26.64
CA ASP A 94 12.70 -2.37 26.07
C ASP A 94 13.54 -2.12 24.82
N SER A 95 12.92 -1.50 23.83
CA SER A 95 13.46 -1.43 22.49
C SER A 95 12.85 -0.28 21.68
N VAL A 96 13.59 0.11 20.64
CA VAL A 96 13.12 1.02 19.60
C VAL A 96 13.30 0.38 18.24
N LYS A 97 12.39 0.67 17.31
CA LYS A 97 12.34 0.01 16.00
C LYS A 97 11.96 1.00 14.91
N LEU A 98 12.60 0.87 13.76
CA LEU A 98 12.27 1.58 12.53
C LEU A 98 12.03 0.56 11.42
N SER A 99 10.86 0.62 10.80
CA SER A 99 10.42 -0.29 9.75
C SER A 99 9.98 0.46 8.52
N TYR A 100 10.33 -0.07 7.35
CA TYR A 100 9.60 0.20 6.12
C TYR A 100 8.25 -0.51 6.20
N VAL A 101 7.20 0.15 5.70
CA VAL A 101 5.85 -0.42 5.58
C VAL A 101 5.44 -0.37 4.12
N GLY A 102 4.94 -1.48 3.59
CA GLY A 102 4.50 -1.55 2.20
C GLY A 102 3.47 -2.64 1.95
N GLY A 103 2.63 -2.46 0.93
CA GLY A 103 1.67 -3.48 0.49
C GLY A 103 0.33 -2.90 0.10
N SER A 104 -0.71 -3.70 0.26
CA SER A 104 -2.09 -3.32 -0.04
C SER A 104 -2.79 -2.78 1.19
N ARG A 105 -3.82 -1.96 1.00
CA ARG A 105 -4.63 -1.36 2.10
C ARG A 105 -5.09 -2.36 3.18
N ASN A 106 -5.41 -3.59 2.78
CA ASN A 106 -5.97 -4.62 3.67
C ASN A 106 -4.88 -5.46 4.39
N LEU A 107 -3.68 -5.51 3.84
CA LEU A 107 -2.58 -6.29 4.39
C LEU A 107 -1.25 -5.62 4.03
N LEU A 108 -0.56 -5.16 5.07
CA LEU A 108 0.69 -4.43 4.97
C LEU A 108 1.81 -5.32 5.49
N GLY A 109 2.94 -5.31 4.81
CA GLY A 109 4.19 -5.85 5.31
C GLY A 109 5.01 -4.77 6.00
N ASN A 110 5.65 -5.13 7.10
CA ASN A 110 6.60 -4.29 7.82
C ASN A 110 7.93 -5.03 7.88
N ALA A 111 9.02 -4.37 7.51
CA ALA A 111 10.37 -4.92 7.62
C ALA A 111 11.35 -3.83 8.06
N GLY A 112 12.26 -4.14 8.96
CA GLY A 112 13.13 -3.11 9.53
C GLY A 112 14.17 -3.60 10.50
N LEU A 113 14.73 -2.64 11.24
CA LEU A 113 15.76 -2.85 12.25
C LEU A 113 15.36 -2.15 13.54
N GLY A 114 15.88 -2.65 14.65
CA GLY A 114 15.71 -2.03 15.96
C GLY A 114 16.88 -2.30 16.88
N TYR A 115 16.85 -1.63 18.02
CA TYR A 115 17.82 -1.82 19.10
C TYR A 115 17.08 -2.16 20.38
N SER A 116 17.47 -3.26 21.02
CA SER A 116 16.99 -3.65 22.35
C SER A 116 17.97 -3.15 23.40
N PHE A 117 17.47 -2.38 24.35
CA PHE A 117 18.17 -1.94 25.55
C PHE A 117 18.20 -3.06 26.60
N THR A 118 17.16 -3.90 26.64
CA THR A 118 17.09 -5.07 27.55
C THR A 118 18.11 -6.14 27.19
N ASN A 119 18.25 -6.45 25.90
CA ASN A 119 19.16 -7.46 25.39
C ASN A 119 20.47 -6.89 24.86
N THR A 120 20.64 -5.56 24.93
CA THR A 120 21.83 -4.80 24.49
C THR A 120 22.29 -5.21 23.09
N GLY A 121 21.48 -4.95 22.07
CA GLY A 121 21.89 -5.24 20.70
C GLY A 121 20.87 -4.95 19.62
N ILE A 122 21.33 -5.07 18.38
CA ILE A 122 20.52 -4.85 17.17
C ILE A 122 19.71 -6.10 16.83
N PHE A 123 18.49 -5.88 16.37
CA PHE A 123 17.63 -6.92 15.81
C PHE A 123 17.01 -6.47 14.49
N ALA A 124 16.63 -7.45 13.67
CA ALA A 124 15.77 -7.24 12.50
C ALA A 124 14.34 -7.63 12.82
N THR A 125 13.38 -7.02 12.13
CA THR A 125 11.94 -7.31 12.28
C THR A 125 11.32 -7.61 10.93
N ALA A 126 10.37 -8.52 10.92
CA ALA A 126 9.45 -8.74 9.82
C ALA A 126 8.04 -9.00 10.38
N ALA A 127 7.03 -8.33 9.85
CA ALA A 127 5.65 -8.49 10.30
C ALA A 127 4.64 -8.29 9.18
N ALA A 128 3.48 -8.92 9.34
CA ALA A 128 2.26 -8.60 8.62
C ALA A 128 1.34 -7.78 9.54
N GLN A 129 0.74 -6.74 8.98
CA GLN A 129 -0.14 -5.82 9.68
C GLN A 129 -1.49 -5.73 8.98
N SER A 130 -2.55 -5.84 9.77
CA SER A 130 -3.94 -5.59 9.37
C SER A 130 -4.54 -4.49 10.26
N ALA A 131 -5.85 -4.27 10.16
CA ALA A 131 -6.57 -3.39 11.07
C ALA A 131 -6.38 -3.86 12.52
N PHE A 132 -5.95 -2.94 13.38
CA PHE A 132 -5.78 -3.09 14.82
C PHE A 132 -4.81 -4.19 15.27
N SER A 133 -4.14 -4.87 14.34
CA SER A 133 -3.38 -6.08 14.64
C SER A 133 -2.11 -6.17 13.80
N ARG A 134 -1.05 -6.69 14.41
CA ARG A 134 0.23 -6.96 13.76
C ARG A 134 0.79 -8.29 14.26
N LEU A 135 1.18 -9.16 13.35
CA LEU A 135 1.81 -10.44 13.65
C LEU A 135 3.19 -10.44 13.02
N GLY A 136 4.23 -10.70 13.80
CA GLY A 136 5.59 -10.66 13.27
C GLY A 136 6.59 -11.44 14.10
N ALA A 137 7.85 -11.27 13.75
CA ALA A 137 8.96 -11.79 14.50
C ALA A 137 10.16 -10.85 14.47
N ASP A 138 10.88 -10.84 15.59
CA ASP A 138 12.16 -10.15 15.75
C ASP A 138 13.29 -11.18 15.78
N TYR A 139 14.38 -10.92 15.05
CA TYR A 139 15.59 -11.73 15.03
C TYR A 139 16.76 -10.93 15.60
N GLN A 140 17.26 -11.36 16.76
CA GLN A 140 18.38 -10.72 17.46
C GLN A 140 19.71 -11.28 16.93
N PHE A 141 20.56 -10.44 16.33
CA PHE A 141 21.81 -10.90 15.72
C PHE A 141 22.85 -11.38 16.74
N GLY A 142 22.96 -10.72 17.90
CA GLY A 142 24.00 -11.04 18.89
C GLY A 142 23.75 -12.32 19.68
N SER A 143 22.49 -12.73 19.83
CA SER A 143 22.09 -13.92 20.59
C SER A 143 21.39 -14.97 19.72
N GLU A 144 21.34 -14.75 18.40
CA GLU A 144 20.64 -15.56 17.39
C GLU A 144 19.20 -15.93 17.80
N ARG A 145 18.54 -15.03 18.53
CA ARG A 145 17.24 -15.31 19.14
C ARG A 145 16.11 -14.88 18.22
N PHE A 146 15.25 -15.83 17.89
CA PHE A 146 14.00 -15.58 17.18
C PHE A 146 12.85 -15.36 18.17
N THR A 147 12.12 -14.25 18.05
CA THR A 147 11.06 -13.85 18.98
C THR A 147 9.79 -13.49 18.19
N PRO A 148 8.87 -14.45 17.97
CA PRO A 148 7.57 -14.16 17.38
C PRO A 148 6.70 -13.35 18.35
N TYR A 149 5.93 -12.42 17.82
CA TYR A 149 5.07 -11.53 18.60
C TYR A 149 3.73 -11.27 17.91
N LEU A 150 2.72 -10.98 18.72
CA LEU A 150 1.41 -10.48 18.31
C LEU A 150 1.19 -9.11 18.95
N GLU A 151 0.71 -8.14 18.18
CA GLU A 151 0.37 -6.81 18.68
C GLU A 151 -1.11 -6.51 18.42
N GLY A 152 -1.76 -5.95 19.42
CA GLY A 152 -3.04 -5.27 19.29
C GLY A 152 -2.81 -3.77 19.42
N ASN A 153 -3.25 -2.96 18.46
CA ASN A 153 -2.93 -1.53 18.41
C ASN A 153 -4.13 -0.67 17.98
N THR A 154 -4.03 0.63 18.20
CA THR A 154 -5.07 1.60 17.81
C THR A 154 -5.02 1.99 16.33
N LEU A 155 -4.21 1.31 15.50
CA LEU A 155 -4.12 1.61 14.07
C LEU A 155 -5.30 1.00 13.33
N TYR A 156 -6.20 1.84 12.83
CA TYR A 156 -7.21 1.45 11.86
C TYR A 156 -6.64 1.43 10.43
N SER A 157 -7.30 0.70 9.52
CA SER A 157 -6.89 0.68 8.10
C SER A 157 -6.83 2.09 7.50
N PRO A 158 -5.87 2.39 6.60
CA PRO A 158 -5.82 3.68 5.90
C PRO A 158 -7.15 3.96 5.20
N ASN A 159 -7.55 5.23 5.07
CA ASN A 159 -8.75 5.59 4.30
C ASN A 159 -8.46 5.47 2.79
N GLU A 160 -9.48 5.17 1.99
CA GLU A 160 -9.37 5.25 0.52
C GLU A 160 -9.32 6.72 0.10
N GLU A 161 -8.45 7.06 -0.85
CA GLU A 161 -8.53 8.36 -1.52
C GLU A 161 -9.54 8.26 -2.66
N PRO A 162 -10.56 9.14 -2.73
CA PRO A 162 -11.43 9.17 -3.88
C PRO A 162 -10.66 9.68 -5.09
N SER A 163 -10.66 8.92 -6.19
CA SER A 163 -10.09 9.35 -7.47
C SER A 163 -10.69 10.70 -7.90
N ARG A 164 -9.84 11.72 -8.08
CA ARG A 164 -10.31 13.03 -8.54
C ARG A 164 -10.40 13.03 -10.07
N VAL A 165 -11.59 12.80 -10.61
CA VAL A 165 -11.86 12.93 -12.06
C VAL A 165 -11.94 14.41 -12.41
N THR A 166 -10.97 14.91 -13.18
CA THR A 166 -11.08 16.24 -13.79
C THR A 166 -11.26 16.04 -15.29
N ALA A 167 -12.50 16.12 -15.76
CA ALA A 167 -12.80 16.14 -17.19
C ALA A 167 -12.39 17.51 -17.74
N MET A 168 -11.34 17.56 -18.56
CA MET A 168 -11.07 18.73 -19.38
C MET A 168 -11.72 18.52 -20.74
N CYS A 169 -12.80 19.26 -20.99
CA CYS A 169 -13.39 19.35 -22.32
C CYS A 169 -12.71 20.50 -23.06
N SER A 170 -11.90 20.21 -24.08
CA SER A 170 -11.51 21.24 -25.03
C SER A 170 -12.67 21.48 -25.98
N THR A 171 -13.13 22.73 -26.06
CA THR A 171 -14.01 23.16 -27.15
C THR A 171 -13.17 23.25 -28.42
N PRO A 172 -13.54 22.59 -29.53
CA PRO A 172 -12.86 22.78 -30.81
C PRO A 172 -12.98 24.26 -31.23
N ILE A 173 -11.87 24.84 -31.69
CA ILE A 173 -11.76 26.21 -32.24
C ILE A 173 -12.34 26.22 -33.66
#